data_AF-A0A926W1P5-F1
#
_entry.id   AF-A0A926W1P5-F1
#
_cell.length_a   1.000
_cell.length_b   1.000
_cell.length_c   1.000
_cell.angle_alpha   90.00
_cell.angle_beta   90.00
_cell.angle_gamma   90.00
#
_symmetry.space_group_name_H-M   'P 1'
#
loop_
_entity.id
_entity.type
_entity.pdbx_description
1 polymer ?
#
loop_
_entity_poly.entity_id
_entity_poly.type
_entity_poly.pdbx_seq_one_letter_code
_entity_poly.pdbx_strand_id
1 'polypeptide(L)'
;MSDVIPDNAPSNHNQLVVPPSEQDHRQGSLNARIVLVEYGDYQCPQCGELYTSIKAIQRQLEATLFGTDSLCFVFRHFPQPHIHPQAQKAAAATEAAGAQGQFWQMYEILLEHQRELGNGYLAEYADRLGLNVPQFLRDIARGTYLDRINQDIESGIRSGVTHAPALFINNIRYTG
;
A
#
# COMPACT_ATOMS: atom_id res chain seq x y z
N MET A 1 43.41 -18.13 -8.90
CA MET A 1 42.01 -18.57 -8.95
C MET A 1 41.43 -18.35 -7.57
N SER A 2 40.51 -17.42 -7.41
CA SER A 2 39.81 -17.19 -6.15
C SER A 2 38.39 -17.69 -6.35
N ASP A 3 38.00 -18.67 -5.54
CA ASP A 3 36.72 -19.34 -5.59
C ASP A 3 35.57 -18.37 -5.31
N VAL A 4 34.62 -18.33 -6.24
CA VAL A 4 33.31 -17.71 -6.04
C VAL A 4 32.47 -18.71 -5.25
N ILE A 5 32.19 -18.40 -3.99
CA ILE A 5 31.15 -19.09 -3.23
C ILE A 5 29.79 -18.60 -3.76
N PRO A 6 28.92 -19.46 -4.29
CA PRO A 6 27.57 -19.06 -4.63
C PRO A 6 26.80 -18.82 -3.33
N ASP A 7 26.30 -17.59 -3.16
CA ASP A 7 25.44 -17.19 -2.06
C ASP A 7 24.06 -17.85 -2.23
N ASN A 8 23.94 -19.09 -1.77
CA ASN A 8 22.71 -19.88 -1.81
C ASN A 8 22.12 -19.99 -0.40
N ALA A 9 21.97 -18.85 0.29
CA ALA A 9 21.18 -18.78 1.50
C ALA A 9 19.69 -18.94 1.12
N PRO A 10 18.92 -19.81 1.80
CA PRO A 10 17.50 -19.91 1.53
C PRO A 10 16.85 -18.57 1.85
N SER A 11 16.29 -17.91 0.84
CA SER A 11 15.48 -16.72 1.01
C SER A 11 14.31 -17.08 1.93
N ASN A 12 14.33 -16.58 3.15
CA ASN A 12 13.27 -16.80 4.11
C ASN A 12 12.06 -15.97 3.67
N HIS A 13 11.25 -16.49 2.73
CA HIS A 13 10.07 -15.85 2.13
C HIS A 13 8.94 -15.52 3.12
N ASN A 14 9.20 -15.72 4.42
CA ASN A 14 8.32 -15.43 5.54
C ASN A 14 8.70 -14.15 6.29
N GLN A 15 9.68 -13.38 5.80
CA GLN A 15 10.09 -12.13 6.43
C GLN A 15 10.02 -10.93 5.48
N LEU A 16 9.66 -9.78 6.05
CA LEU A 16 9.73 -8.50 5.37
C LEU A 16 11.21 -8.09 5.25
N VAL A 17 11.73 -8.07 4.03
CA VAL A 17 13.16 -7.81 3.77
C VAL A 17 13.47 -6.31 3.81
N VAL A 18 12.54 -5.48 3.35
CA VAL A 18 12.68 -4.02 3.36
C VAL A 18 11.84 -3.47 4.51
N PRO A 19 12.47 -3.02 5.61
CA PRO A 19 11.74 -2.53 6.78
C PRO A 19 10.90 -1.29 6.44
N PRO A 20 9.81 -1.02 7.18
CA PRO A 20 9.07 0.22 7.05
C PRO A 20 9.91 1.43 7.45
N SER A 21 9.66 2.57 6.81
CA SER A 21 10.44 3.80 6.98
C SER A 21 9.58 5.05 6.88
N GLU A 22 10.19 6.22 7.13
CA GLU A 22 9.51 7.52 6.99
C GLU A 22 9.10 7.87 5.56
N GLN A 23 9.56 7.10 4.57
CA GLN A 23 9.14 7.26 3.17
C GLN A 23 7.83 6.52 2.86
N ASP A 24 7.41 5.63 3.75
CA ASP A 24 6.17 4.88 3.58
C ASP A 24 4.94 5.72 3.95
N HIS A 25 3.83 5.48 3.24
CA HIS A 25 2.53 5.97 3.68
C HIS A 25 2.11 5.17 4.91
N ARG A 26 2.05 5.84 6.07
CA ARG A 26 1.71 5.22 7.35
C ARG A 26 0.66 5.97 8.17
N GLN A 27 -0.07 5.23 8.99
CA GLN A 27 -0.90 5.74 10.09
C GLN A 27 -0.35 5.18 11.41
N GLY A 28 -0.04 6.03 12.38
CA GLY A 28 0.63 5.63 13.62
C GLY A 28 2.16 5.66 13.52
N SER A 29 2.84 5.46 14.65
CA SER A 29 4.30 5.61 14.81
C SER A 29 5.07 4.34 14.45
N LEU A 30 6.21 4.42 13.73
CA LEU A 30 7.06 3.25 13.46
C LEU A 30 7.62 2.58 14.73
N ASN A 31 7.57 3.25 15.88
CA ASN A 31 7.91 2.69 17.19
C ASN A 31 6.73 1.99 17.88
N ALA A 32 5.57 1.88 17.21
CA ALA A 32 4.41 1.20 17.74
C ALA A 32 4.71 -0.28 18.04
N ARG A 33 4.00 -0.84 19.02
CA ARG A 33 4.17 -2.24 19.42
C ARG A 33 3.89 -3.23 18.27
N ILE A 34 2.98 -2.84 17.39
CA ILE A 34 2.59 -3.60 16.22
C ILE A 34 2.81 -2.73 15.00
N VAL A 35 3.64 -3.19 14.07
CA VAL A 35 3.76 -2.62 12.72
C VAL A 35 3.15 -3.61 11.73
N LEU A 36 2.04 -3.21 11.12
CA LEU A 36 1.31 -3.94 10.11
C LEU A 36 1.65 -3.35 8.74
N VAL A 37 2.28 -4.14 7.87
CA VAL A 37 2.53 -3.76 6.48
C VAL A 37 1.61 -4.56 5.59
N GLU A 38 0.87 -3.86 4.74
CA GLU A 38 0.09 -4.44 3.66
C GLU A 38 0.72 -4.10 2.31
N TYR A 39 0.94 -5.13 1.49
CA TYR A 39 1.11 -4.97 0.04
C TYR A 39 -0.25 -5.18 -0.62
N GLY A 40 -0.81 -4.13 -1.19
CA GLY A 40 -2.21 -4.12 -1.62
C GLY A 40 -2.42 -3.69 -3.08
N ASP A 41 -3.60 -4.03 -3.58
CA ASP A 41 -4.10 -3.68 -4.90
C ASP A 41 -5.54 -3.17 -4.77
N TYR A 42 -5.77 -1.92 -5.19
CA TYR A 42 -7.07 -1.24 -5.04
C TYR A 42 -8.23 -1.92 -5.78
N GLN A 43 -7.96 -2.76 -6.79
CA GLN A 43 -9.00 -3.48 -7.54
C GLN A 43 -9.15 -4.95 -7.08
N CYS A 44 -8.31 -5.41 -6.15
CA CYS A 44 -8.40 -6.76 -5.57
C CYS A 44 -9.52 -6.85 -4.52
N PRO A 45 -10.53 -7.72 -4.69
CA PRO A 45 -11.62 -7.85 -3.72
C PRO A 45 -11.15 -8.18 -2.30
N GLN A 46 -10.16 -9.07 -2.15
CA GLN A 46 -9.59 -9.43 -0.85
C GLN A 46 -8.89 -8.27 -0.16
N CYS A 47 -8.31 -7.31 -0.91
CA CYS A 47 -7.76 -6.09 -0.33
C CYS A 47 -8.89 -5.21 0.25
N GLY A 48 -10.08 -5.16 -0.38
CA GLY A 48 -11.25 -4.45 0.17
C GLY A 48 -11.83 -5.10 1.44
N GLU A 49 -11.87 -6.44 1.48
CA GLU A 49 -12.23 -7.19 2.70
C GLU A 49 -11.23 -6.93 3.84
N LEU A 50 -9.94 -6.92 3.51
CA LEU A 50 -8.86 -6.65 4.46
C LEU A 50 -8.92 -5.21 4.97
N TYR A 51 -9.16 -4.22 4.10
CA TYR A 51 -9.38 -2.82 4.48
C TYR A 51 -10.47 -2.67 5.55
N THR A 52 -11.60 -3.35 5.37
CA THR A 52 -12.70 -3.33 6.35
C THR A 52 -12.24 -3.89 7.70
N SER A 53 -11.47 -4.97 7.67
CA SER A 53 -10.90 -5.60 8.86
C SER A 53 -9.88 -4.70 9.56
N ILE A 54 -8.99 -4.05 8.80
CA ILE A 54 -7.98 -3.11 9.32
C ILE A 54 -8.67 -1.90 9.97
N LYS A 55 -9.69 -1.30 9.33
CA LYS A 55 -10.47 -0.19 9.92
C LYS A 55 -11.13 -0.62 11.23
N ALA A 56 -11.65 -1.85 11.32
CA ALA A 56 -12.24 -2.36 12.56
C ALA A 56 -11.18 -2.51 13.67
N ILE A 57 -10.00 -3.05 13.35
CA ILE A 57 -8.87 -3.19 14.27
C ILE A 57 -8.40 -1.82 14.77
N GLN A 58 -8.20 -0.86 13.86
CA GLN A 58 -7.78 0.51 14.20
C GLN A 58 -8.77 1.16 15.17
N ARG A 59 -10.09 1.13 14.87
CA ARG A 59 -11.13 1.66 15.75
C ARG A 59 -11.15 0.98 17.12
N GLN A 60 -10.99 -0.34 17.15
CA GLN A 60 -10.97 -1.08 18.41
C GLN A 60 -9.76 -0.71 19.26
N LEU A 61 -8.57 -0.58 18.66
CA LEU A 61 -7.36 -0.18 19.38
C LEU A 61 -7.44 1.27 19.86
N GLU A 62 -7.94 2.18 19.05
CA GLU A 62 -8.20 3.58 19.44
C GLU A 62 -9.17 3.69 20.62
N ALA A 63 -10.20 2.84 20.68
CA ALA A 63 -11.17 2.82 21.78
C ALA A 63 -10.62 2.21 23.09
N THR A 64 -9.46 1.55 23.05
CA THR A 64 -8.83 0.95 24.25
C THR A 64 -7.81 1.90 24.90
N LEU A 65 -7.48 1.64 26.17
CA LEU A 65 -6.46 2.39 26.91
C LEU A 65 -5.03 2.29 26.32
N PHE A 66 -4.83 1.50 25.26
CA PHE A 66 -3.54 1.36 24.59
C PHE A 66 -3.18 2.58 23.71
N GLY A 67 -4.16 3.43 23.37
CA GLY A 67 -3.94 4.66 22.60
C GLY A 67 -3.47 4.42 21.16
N THR A 68 -3.23 5.52 20.45
CA THR A 68 -2.82 5.56 19.04
C THR A 68 -1.41 5.01 18.77
N ASP A 69 -0.60 4.79 19.82
CA ASP A 69 0.78 4.27 19.71
C ASP A 69 0.84 2.73 19.68
N SER A 70 -0.31 2.05 19.67
CA SER A 70 -0.37 0.59 19.68
C SER A 70 -0.15 -0.04 18.31
N LEU A 71 -0.51 0.65 17.22
CA LEU A 71 -0.45 0.15 15.84
C LEU A 71 0.12 1.21 14.90
N CYS A 72 1.07 0.78 14.07
CA CYS A 72 1.46 1.45 12.84
C CYS A 72 0.94 0.64 11.66
N PHE A 73 0.02 1.21 10.89
CA PHE A 73 -0.39 0.64 9.62
C PHE A 73 0.40 1.28 8.49
N VAL A 74 0.96 0.46 7.61
CA VAL A 74 1.75 0.85 6.44
C VAL A 74 1.14 0.21 5.22
N PHE A 75 0.90 1.01 4.18
CA PHE A 75 0.44 0.52 2.89
C PHE A 75 1.53 0.66 1.84
N ARG A 76 1.76 -0.41 1.08
CA ARG A 76 2.66 -0.46 -0.08
C ARG A 76 1.91 -0.95 -1.31
N HIS A 77 2.20 -0.36 -2.45
CA HIS A 77 1.57 -0.74 -3.70
C HIS A 77 2.06 -2.10 -4.21
N PHE A 78 1.13 -2.97 -4.58
CA PHE A 78 1.42 -4.20 -5.32
C PHE A 78 0.35 -4.47 -6.39
N PRO A 79 0.14 -3.54 -7.35
CA PRO A 79 -0.87 -3.67 -8.38
C PRO A 79 -0.61 -4.88 -9.29
N GLN A 80 -1.66 -5.60 -9.66
CA GLN A 80 -1.57 -6.79 -10.52
C GLN A 80 -2.29 -6.56 -11.86
N PRO A 81 -1.73 -5.73 -12.77
CA PRO A 81 -2.45 -5.23 -13.96
C PRO A 81 -2.93 -6.32 -14.93
N HIS A 82 -2.32 -7.51 -14.89
CA HIS A 82 -2.73 -8.65 -15.73
C HIS A 82 -4.12 -9.19 -15.39
N ILE A 83 -4.55 -9.06 -14.13
CA ILE A 83 -5.87 -9.50 -13.66
C ILE A 83 -6.74 -8.32 -13.21
N HIS A 84 -6.12 -7.19 -12.88
CA HIS A 84 -6.76 -5.96 -12.41
C HIS A 84 -6.33 -4.76 -13.26
N PRO A 85 -6.98 -4.53 -14.42
CA PRO A 85 -6.52 -3.54 -15.41
C PRO A 85 -6.49 -2.08 -14.91
N GLN A 86 -7.17 -1.74 -13.81
CA GLN A 86 -7.11 -0.39 -13.22
C GLN A 86 -6.15 -0.26 -12.04
N ALA A 87 -5.58 -1.37 -11.53
CA ALA A 87 -4.78 -1.38 -10.30
C ALA A 87 -3.61 -0.39 -10.33
N GLN A 88 -2.83 -0.39 -11.41
CA GLN A 88 -1.65 0.49 -11.52
C GLN A 88 -2.05 1.97 -11.60
N LYS A 89 -3.18 2.28 -12.23
CA LYS A 89 -3.69 3.65 -12.30
C LYS A 89 -4.25 4.10 -10.96
N ALA A 90 -4.94 3.22 -10.23
CA ALA A 90 -5.42 3.48 -8.88
C ALA A 90 -4.24 3.77 -7.93
N ALA A 91 -3.15 3.01 -8.01
CA ALA A 91 -1.91 3.30 -7.28
C ALA A 91 -1.31 4.67 -7.64
N ALA A 92 -1.26 5.01 -8.94
CA ALA A 92 -0.80 6.34 -9.37
C ALA A 92 -1.72 7.47 -8.87
N ALA A 93 -3.02 7.21 -8.77
CA ALA A 93 -4.00 8.16 -8.25
C ALA A 93 -3.80 8.42 -6.76
N THR A 94 -3.55 7.39 -5.94
CA THR A 94 -3.27 7.58 -4.52
C THR A 94 -1.96 8.30 -4.27
N GLU A 95 -0.90 8.03 -5.04
CA GLU A 95 0.34 8.81 -4.96
C GLU A 95 0.15 10.28 -5.37
N ALA A 96 -0.60 10.54 -6.45
CA ALA A 96 -0.89 11.91 -6.89
C ALA A 96 -1.76 12.69 -5.88
N ALA A 97 -2.66 12.01 -5.17
CA ALA A 97 -3.38 12.58 -4.04
C ALA A 97 -2.47 12.78 -2.83
N GLY A 98 -1.55 11.85 -2.56
CA GLY A 98 -0.56 11.92 -1.49
C GLY A 98 0.38 13.12 -1.63
N ALA A 99 0.81 13.43 -2.86
CA ALA A 99 1.59 14.64 -3.15
C ALA A 99 0.85 15.96 -2.84
N GLN A 100 -0.47 15.89 -2.67
CA GLN A 100 -1.34 17.00 -2.26
C GLN A 100 -1.90 16.83 -0.83
N GLY A 101 -1.34 15.89 -0.05
CA GLY A 101 -1.69 15.67 1.36
C GLY A 101 -2.95 14.83 1.60
N GLN A 102 -3.47 14.14 0.58
CA GLN A 102 -4.72 13.38 0.65
C GLN A 102 -4.54 11.88 0.32
N PHE A 103 -3.38 11.30 0.66
CA PHE A 103 -3.10 9.88 0.37
C PHE A 103 -4.16 8.97 0.98
N TRP A 104 -4.39 9.10 2.28
CA TRP A 104 -5.29 8.22 3.05
C TRP A 104 -6.74 8.38 2.64
N GLN A 105 -7.18 9.59 2.34
CA GLN A 105 -8.53 9.88 1.88
C GLN A 105 -8.78 9.28 0.50
N MET A 106 -7.80 9.36 -0.42
CA MET A 106 -7.91 8.66 -1.71
C MET A 106 -7.83 7.14 -1.52
N TYR A 107 -6.94 6.65 -0.66
CA TYR A 107 -6.84 5.22 -0.33
C TYR A 107 -8.18 4.64 0.12
N GLU A 108 -8.86 5.31 1.05
CA GLU A 108 -10.18 4.91 1.55
C GLU A 108 -11.23 4.93 0.43
N ILE A 109 -11.33 6.02 -0.32
CA ILE A 109 -12.31 6.15 -1.42
C ILE A 109 -12.11 5.04 -2.46
N LEU A 110 -10.87 4.74 -2.88
CA LEU A 110 -10.64 3.72 -3.90
C LEU A 110 -10.98 2.31 -3.40
N LEU A 111 -10.72 1.99 -2.13
CA LEU A 111 -11.07 0.70 -1.53
C LEU A 111 -12.57 0.56 -1.25
N GLU A 112 -13.29 1.65 -1.00
CA GLU A 112 -14.75 1.67 -0.88
C GLU A 112 -15.45 1.54 -2.25
N HIS A 113 -14.75 1.91 -3.33
CA HIS A 113 -15.29 2.00 -4.69
C HIS A 113 -14.49 1.15 -5.72
N GLN A 114 -14.10 -0.08 -5.38
CA GLN A 114 -13.19 -0.90 -6.21
C GLN A 114 -13.66 -1.21 -7.64
N ARG A 115 -14.95 -1.02 -7.94
CA ARG A 115 -15.55 -1.21 -9.29
C ARG A 115 -15.55 0.08 -10.13
N GLU A 116 -15.20 1.21 -9.53
CA GLU A 116 -15.33 2.56 -10.09
C GLU A 116 -13.94 3.23 -10.16
N LEU A 117 -12.94 2.53 -10.71
CA LEU A 117 -11.54 3.00 -10.75
C LEU A 117 -11.12 3.58 -12.11
N GLY A 118 -12.09 3.85 -12.99
CA GLY A 118 -11.84 4.44 -14.31
C GLY A 118 -11.50 5.94 -14.23
N ASN A 119 -10.94 6.50 -15.31
CA ASN A 119 -10.45 7.89 -15.33
C ASN A 119 -11.50 8.93 -14.89
N GLY A 120 -12.76 8.75 -15.28
CA GLY A 120 -13.85 9.66 -14.90
C GLY A 120 -14.07 9.69 -13.39
N TYR A 121 -14.14 8.52 -12.77
CA TYR A 121 -14.29 8.38 -11.32
C TYR A 121 -13.06 8.91 -10.57
N LEU A 122 -11.84 8.62 -11.03
CA LEU A 122 -10.63 9.14 -10.38
C LEU A 122 -10.60 10.67 -10.38
N ALA A 123 -11.06 11.31 -11.46
CA ALA A 123 -11.20 12.77 -11.52
C ALA A 123 -12.27 13.29 -10.55
N GLU A 124 -13.41 12.60 -10.46
CA GLU A 124 -14.49 12.92 -9.51
C GLU A 124 -14.01 12.81 -8.06
N TYR A 125 -13.27 11.75 -7.71
CA TYR A 125 -12.73 11.57 -6.37
C TYR A 125 -11.70 12.64 -6.04
N ALA A 126 -10.84 13.02 -6.99
CA ALA A 126 -9.91 14.13 -6.79
C ALA A 126 -10.63 15.45 -6.53
N ASP A 127 -11.71 15.74 -7.28
CA ASP A 127 -12.54 16.93 -7.07
C ASP A 127 -13.22 16.92 -5.69
N ARG A 128 -13.83 15.78 -5.30
CA ARG A 128 -14.44 15.58 -3.97
C ARG A 128 -13.48 15.81 -2.82
N LEU A 129 -12.20 15.47 -3.00
CA LEU A 129 -11.13 15.68 -2.01
C LEU A 129 -10.54 17.10 -2.05
N GLY A 130 -11.03 17.98 -2.93
CA GLY A 130 -10.54 19.35 -3.08
C GLY A 130 -9.13 19.43 -3.69
N LEU A 131 -8.72 18.42 -4.45
CA LEU A 131 -7.42 18.40 -5.12
C LEU A 131 -7.38 19.37 -6.31
N ASN A 132 -6.17 19.76 -6.71
CA ASN A 132 -5.95 20.35 -8.02
C ASN A 132 -6.10 19.27 -9.10
N VAL A 133 -7.33 19.07 -9.58
CA VAL A 133 -7.66 18.03 -10.58
C VAL A 133 -6.79 18.12 -11.84
N PRO A 134 -6.52 19.31 -12.43
CA PRO A 134 -5.59 19.40 -13.56
C PRO A 134 -4.17 18.90 -13.25
N GLN A 135 -3.62 19.17 -12.06
CA GLN A 135 -2.32 18.64 -11.64
C GLN A 135 -2.39 17.13 -11.45
N PHE A 136 -3.38 16.66 -10.70
CA PHE A 136 -3.61 15.24 -10.43
C PHE A 136 -3.67 14.40 -11.71
N LEU A 137 -4.48 14.81 -12.70
CA LEU A 137 -4.60 14.09 -13.97
C LEU A 137 -3.30 14.13 -14.78
N ARG A 138 -2.57 15.24 -14.76
CA ARG A 138 -1.25 15.33 -15.42
C ARG A 138 -0.25 14.38 -14.77
N ASP A 139 -0.23 14.31 -13.44
CA ASP A 139 0.74 13.49 -12.72
C ASP A 139 0.52 12.00 -13.01
N ILE A 140 -0.75 11.55 -13.04
CA ILE A 140 -1.14 10.20 -13.44
C ILE A 140 -0.75 9.93 -14.90
N ALA A 141 -1.11 10.83 -15.82
CA ALA A 141 -0.84 10.65 -17.25
C ALA A 141 0.65 10.59 -17.59
N ARG A 142 1.49 11.30 -16.82
CA ARG A 142 2.95 11.29 -16.98
C ARG A 142 3.64 10.14 -16.26
N GLY A 143 2.92 9.39 -15.42
CA GLY A 143 3.54 8.37 -14.58
C GLY A 143 4.51 8.93 -13.55
N THR A 144 4.20 10.13 -13.01
CA THR A 144 5.11 10.88 -12.13
C THR A 144 5.58 10.08 -10.91
N TYR A 145 4.75 9.17 -10.42
CA TYR A 145 5.00 8.36 -9.23
C TYR A 145 5.25 6.87 -9.55
N LEU A 146 5.53 6.52 -10.81
CA LEU A 146 5.80 5.13 -11.19
C LEU A 146 7.02 4.56 -10.45
N ASP A 147 8.07 5.36 -10.25
CA ASP A 147 9.25 4.91 -9.51
C ASP A 147 8.93 4.57 -8.05
N ARG A 148 8.06 5.36 -7.39
CA ARG A 148 7.62 5.08 -6.02
C ARG A 148 6.83 3.77 -5.95
N ILE A 149 5.92 3.55 -6.89
CA ILE A 149 5.13 2.31 -7.01
C ILE A 149 6.05 1.11 -7.29
N ASN A 150 7.02 1.26 -8.19
CA ASN A 150 7.97 0.21 -8.52
C ASN A 150 8.86 -0.16 -7.32
N GLN A 151 9.28 0.81 -6.51
CA GLN A 151 10.01 0.54 -5.26
C GLN A 151 9.20 -0.32 -4.29
N ASP A 152 7.90 -0.05 -4.15
CA ASP A 152 7.02 -0.89 -3.34
C ASP A 152 6.93 -2.31 -3.92
N ILE A 153 6.68 -2.44 -5.22
CA ILE A 153 6.61 -3.74 -5.91
C ILE A 153 7.91 -4.55 -5.71
N GLU A 154 9.06 -3.93 -5.97
CA GLU A 154 10.37 -4.56 -5.80
C GLU A 154 10.61 -4.99 -4.36
N SER A 155 10.23 -4.15 -3.38
CA SER A 155 10.34 -4.48 -1.96
C SER A 155 9.45 -5.66 -1.57
N GLY A 156 8.26 -5.78 -2.17
CA GLY A 156 7.35 -6.90 -2.03
C GLY A 156 7.94 -8.18 -2.61
N ILE A 157 8.43 -8.14 -3.86
CA ILE A 157 9.08 -9.29 -4.53
C ILE A 157 10.26 -9.80 -3.71
N ARG A 158 11.12 -8.89 -3.23
CA ARG A 158 12.25 -9.25 -2.35
C ARG A 158 11.80 -9.90 -1.04
N SER A 159 10.61 -9.56 -0.56
CA SER A 159 9.99 -10.14 0.64
C SER A 159 9.14 -11.39 0.34
N GLY A 160 9.18 -11.91 -0.90
CA GLY A 160 8.46 -13.11 -1.32
C GLY A 160 6.97 -12.88 -1.62
N VAL A 161 6.51 -11.63 -1.76
CA VAL A 161 5.15 -11.31 -2.18
C VAL A 161 4.98 -11.67 -3.67
N THR A 162 3.98 -12.48 -3.96
CA THR A 162 3.63 -12.91 -5.32
C THR A 162 2.26 -12.42 -5.75
N HIS A 163 1.39 -12.07 -4.80
CA HIS A 163 0.06 -11.52 -5.04
C HIS A 163 -0.36 -10.63 -3.86
N ALA A 164 -1.28 -9.70 -4.14
CA ALA A 164 -1.98 -8.92 -3.12
C ALA A 164 -3.29 -9.63 -2.68
N PRO A 165 -3.76 -9.40 -1.44
CA PRO A 165 -3.02 -8.75 -0.36
C PRO A 165 -1.91 -9.67 0.17
N ALA A 166 -0.84 -9.07 0.68
CA ALA A 166 0.12 -9.75 1.53
C ALA A 166 0.40 -8.93 2.78
N LEU A 167 0.36 -9.59 3.94
CA LEU A 167 0.49 -8.95 5.24
C LEU A 167 1.78 -9.36 5.95
N PHE A 168 2.40 -8.39 6.62
CA PHE A 168 3.48 -8.63 7.56
C PHE A 168 3.18 -7.96 8.89
N ILE A 169 3.32 -8.70 9.99
CA ILE A 169 3.17 -8.22 11.35
C ILE A 169 4.54 -8.30 12.02
N ASN A 170 5.10 -7.15 12.41
CA ASN A 170 6.43 -7.07 13.01
C ASN A 170 7.49 -7.84 12.20
N ASN A 171 7.49 -7.60 10.88
CA ASN A 171 8.36 -8.23 9.88
C ASN A 171 8.09 -9.71 9.56
N ILE A 172 7.11 -10.36 10.19
CA ILE A 172 6.76 -11.75 9.93
C ILE A 172 5.56 -11.82 9.00
N ARG A 173 5.65 -12.59 7.92
CA ARG A 173 4.54 -12.78 6.98
C ARG A 173 3.38 -13.47 7.68
N TYR A 174 2.20 -12.88 7.59
CA TYR A 174 0.95 -13.50 8.00
C TYR A 174 0.36 -14.28 6.83
N THR A 175 0.10 -15.57 7.02
CA THR A 175 -0.38 -16.47 5.96
C THR A 175 -1.86 -16.85 6.09
N GLY A 176 -2.53 -16.47 7.18
CA GLY A 176 -3.83 -17.03 7.53
C GLY A 176 -3.72 -18.43 8.10
#